data_AF-X1C0C5-F1
#
_entry.id   AF-X1C0C5-F1
#
_cell.length_a   1.000
_cell.length_b   1.000
_cell.length_c   1.000
_cell.angle_alpha   90.00
_cell.angle_beta   90.00
_cell.angle_gamma   90.00
#
_symmetry.space_group_name_H-M   'P 1'
#
loop_
_entity.id
_entity.type
_entity.pdbx_description
1 polymer ?
#
loop_
_entity_poly.entity_id
_entity_poly.type
_entity_poly.pdbx_seq_one_letter_code
_entity_poly.pdbx_strand_id
1 'polypeptide(L)'
;IPICMSVIESVRRILEDYEIGEPWKLSKGAGFVVPILGRPPFPDRNYVLLQEVMDKVSFKDTGGIGGVDVSNKSGGNVFLRKGTMLKGMGTQSRSPIAGVVLEPIEKMIRIPVNCIHASHGISGGASFIAMGITPHSVYQSLGTQSETWANISSYSARARAGASAAMRAGGRSASAGVARAGGSGFGLSSLSSDALVDVEESVGRFREDVDDILSQIPGDHINQLGIAVFDLKGVLGIEVFEHPDSWHAFSKSIIRSYSEVLTEKIAD
;
A
#
# COMPACT_ATOMS: atom_id res chain seq x y z
N ILE A 1 0.53 -31.54 25.35
CA ILE A 1 1.54 -31.58 24.26
C ILE A 1 0.91 -30.84 23.09
N PRO A 2 1.39 -29.65 22.69
CA PRO A 2 0.79 -28.95 21.55
C PRO A 2 1.17 -29.72 20.29
N ILE A 3 0.16 -30.17 19.56
CA ILE A 3 0.32 -30.85 18.27
C ILE A 3 0.88 -29.80 17.31
N CYS A 4 2.13 -29.98 16.90
CA CYS A 4 2.72 -29.17 15.84
C CYS A 4 1.97 -29.51 14.54
N MET A 5 0.97 -28.70 14.19
CA MET A 5 0.27 -28.86 12.92
C MET A 5 1.27 -28.66 11.78
N SER A 6 1.21 -29.52 10.76
CA SER A 6 2.02 -29.32 9.56
C SER A 6 1.52 -28.07 8.82
N VAL A 7 2.43 -27.35 8.15
CA VAL A 7 2.09 -26.20 7.30
C VAL A 7 1.03 -26.58 6.26
N ILE A 8 1.04 -27.82 5.77
CA ILE A 8 0.08 -28.33 4.79
C ILE A 8 -1.33 -28.43 5.41
N GLU A 9 -1.44 -28.90 6.64
CA GLU A 9 -2.72 -28.99 7.35
C GLU A 9 -3.27 -27.59 7.69
N SER A 10 -2.39 -26.67 8.07
CA SER A 10 -2.75 -25.26 8.27
C SER A 10 -3.24 -24.62 6.98
N VAL A 11 -2.53 -24.82 5.85
CA VAL A 11 -2.93 -24.28 4.55
C VAL A 11 -4.23 -24.91 4.05
N ARG A 12 -4.40 -26.23 4.20
CA ARG A 12 -5.63 -26.93 3.80
C ARG A 12 -6.83 -26.43 4.60
N ARG A 13 -6.70 -26.31 5.91
CA ARG A 13 -7.76 -25.82 6.79
C ARG A 13 -8.12 -24.36 6.48
N ILE A 14 -7.11 -23.52 6.25
CA ILE A 14 -7.28 -22.16 5.74
C ILE A 14 -8.09 -22.16 4.43
N LEU A 15 -7.81 -23.06 3.47
CA LEU A 15 -8.54 -23.14 2.21
C LEU A 15 -9.96 -23.72 2.32
N GLU A 16 -10.23 -24.61 3.29
CA GLU A 16 -11.56 -25.17 3.55
C GLU A 16 -12.48 -24.24 4.35
N ASP A 17 -11.89 -23.32 5.12
CA ASP A 17 -12.58 -22.36 5.99
C ASP A 17 -12.97 -21.04 5.27
N TYR A 18 -12.63 -20.92 3.98
CA TYR A 18 -12.95 -19.74 3.16
C TYR A 18 -14.07 -19.99 2.16
N GLU A 19 -14.87 -18.94 1.96
CA GLU A 19 -15.85 -18.82 0.90
C GLU A 19 -15.39 -17.77 -0.11
N ILE A 20 -15.65 -18.03 -1.38
CA ILE A 20 -15.31 -17.13 -2.47
C ILE A 20 -16.54 -16.27 -2.76
N GLY A 21 -16.40 -14.96 -2.60
CA GLY A 21 -17.46 -14.00 -2.92
C GLY A 21 -17.64 -13.79 -4.42
N GLU A 22 -18.68 -13.06 -4.78
CA GLU A 22 -18.95 -12.70 -6.17
C GLU A 22 -17.83 -11.81 -6.74
N PRO A 23 -17.31 -12.12 -7.94
CA PRO A 23 -16.32 -11.28 -8.59
C PRO A 23 -16.84 -9.86 -8.82
N TRP A 24 -15.99 -8.87 -8.56
CA TRP A 24 -16.27 -7.47 -8.79
C TRP A 24 -15.29 -6.87 -9.78
N LYS A 25 -15.79 -6.05 -10.70
CA LYS A 25 -15.00 -5.47 -11.79
C LYS A 25 -15.42 -4.02 -12.07
N LEU A 26 -14.43 -3.18 -12.39
CA LEU A 26 -14.69 -1.85 -12.95
C LEU A 26 -15.20 -1.93 -14.38
N SER A 27 -16.25 -1.17 -14.69
CA SER A 27 -16.90 -1.17 -16.02
C SER A 27 -15.93 -0.97 -17.19
N LYS A 28 -14.83 -0.22 -17.00
CA LYS A 28 -13.79 0.05 -18.00
C LYS A 28 -12.42 -0.54 -17.65
N GLY A 29 -12.30 -1.22 -16.51
CA GLY A 29 -11.07 -1.83 -16.06
C GLY A 29 -10.83 -3.18 -16.71
N ALA A 30 -9.57 -3.55 -16.91
CA ALA A 30 -9.19 -4.88 -17.37
C ALA A 30 -9.18 -5.88 -16.21
N GLY A 31 -8.75 -5.44 -15.02
CA GLY A 31 -8.70 -6.26 -13.81
C GLY A 31 -10.02 -6.41 -13.08
N PHE A 32 -10.11 -7.44 -12.24
CA PHE A 32 -11.23 -7.70 -11.33
C PHE A 32 -10.72 -8.21 -9.98
N VAL A 33 -11.56 -8.12 -8.95
CA VAL A 33 -11.27 -8.61 -7.62
C VAL A 33 -12.29 -9.67 -7.23
N VAL A 34 -11.87 -10.65 -6.44
CA VAL A 34 -12.73 -11.67 -5.89
C VAL A 34 -12.61 -11.61 -4.37
N PRO A 35 -13.67 -11.27 -3.63
CA PRO A 35 -13.65 -11.26 -2.18
C PRO A 35 -13.38 -12.66 -1.61
N ILE A 36 -12.57 -12.72 -0.56
CA ILE A 36 -12.34 -13.93 0.23
C ILE A 36 -13.04 -13.73 1.57
N LEU A 37 -14.03 -14.56 1.84
CA LEU A 37 -14.90 -14.50 3.02
C LEU A 37 -14.52 -15.62 3.98
N GLY A 38 -14.56 -15.34 5.27
CA GLY A 38 -14.36 -16.35 6.31
C GLY A 38 -15.67 -16.82 6.92
N ARG A 39 -15.62 -17.99 7.58
CA ARG A 39 -16.73 -18.48 8.39
C ARG A 39 -16.49 -18.17 9.88
N PRO A 40 -17.43 -17.52 10.58
CA PRO A 40 -17.34 -17.36 12.02
C PRO A 40 -17.44 -18.72 12.75
N PRO A 41 -16.90 -18.85 13.98
CA PRO A 41 -16.30 -17.78 14.77
C PRO A 41 -14.86 -17.45 14.33
N PHE A 42 -14.50 -16.18 14.37
CA PHE A 42 -13.13 -15.73 14.12
C PHE A 42 -12.29 -15.83 15.39
N PRO A 43 -11.02 -16.25 15.29
CA PRO A 43 -10.11 -16.27 16.44
C PRO A 43 -9.76 -14.85 16.87
N ASP A 44 -9.55 -14.64 18.17
CA ASP A 44 -9.05 -13.37 18.69
C ASP A 44 -7.67 -13.05 18.10
N ARG A 45 -7.46 -11.76 17.78
CA ARG A 45 -6.18 -11.27 17.26
C ARG A 45 -5.18 -11.08 18.39
N ASN A 46 -3.97 -11.62 18.22
CA ASN A 46 -2.84 -11.40 19.14
C ASN A 46 -1.93 -10.23 18.72
N TYR A 47 -2.39 -9.42 17.76
CA TYR A 47 -1.68 -8.25 17.23
C TYR A 47 -2.69 -7.22 16.71
N VAL A 48 -2.21 -5.99 16.51
CA VAL A 48 -2.92 -4.93 15.78
C VAL A 48 -2.11 -4.49 14.57
N LEU A 49 -2.75 -3.90 13.58
CA LEU A 49 -2.07 -3.32 12.43
C LEU A 49 -1.51 -1.95 12.77
N LEU A 50 -0.41 -1.56 12.10
CA LEU A 50 0.20 -0.23 12.29
C LEU A 50 -0.82 0.92 12.18
N GLN A 51 -1.78 0.80 11.25
CA GLN A 51 -2.83 1.78 10.94
C GLN A 51 -3.74 2.04 12.14
N GLU A 52 -3.93 1.04 13.00
CA GLU A 52 -4.77 1.12 14.20
C GLU A 52 -4.06 1.89 15.34
N VAL A 53 -2.72 2.00 15.29
CA VAL A 53 -1.90 2.53 16.40
C VAL A 53 -0.73 3.40 15.93
N MET A 54 -0.90 4.15 14.84
CA MET A 54 0.16 4.95 14.21
C MET A 54 0.80 5.96 15.17
N ASP A 55 0.05 6.50 16.12
CA ASP A 55 0.49 7.45 17.14
C ASP A 55 1.38 6.81 18.22
N LYS A 56 1.37 5.48 18.33
CA LYS A 56 2.11 4.70 19.34
C LYS A 56 3.34 4.00 18.77
N VAL A 57 3.60 4.12 17.47
CA VAL A 57 4.79 3.57 16.80
C VAL A 57 5.63 4.71 16.25
N SER A 58 6.94 4.70 16.53
CA SER A 58 7.85 5.73 16.05
C SER A 58 9.00 5.14 15.24
N PHE A 59 9.44 5.87 14.23
CA PHE A 59 10.46 5.47 13.26
C PHE A 59 11.57 6.51 13.23
N LYS A 60 12.82 6.07 13.23
CA LYS A 60 14.01 6.92 13.13
C LYS A 60 15.00 6.39 12.09
N ASP A 61 15.59 7.31 11.33
CA ASP A 61 16.59 6.94 10.34
C ASP A 61 17.88 6.52 11.05
N THR A 62 18.48 5.45 10.55
CA THR A 62 19.72 4.92 11.10
C THR A 62 20.95 5.71 10.67
N GLY A 63 20.82 6.58 9.67
CA GLY A 63 21.94 7.20 8.96
C GLY A 63 22.50 6.32 7.84
N GLY A 64 21.92 5.13 7.62
CA GLY A 64 22.35 4.17 6.59
C GLY A 64 21.27 3.88 5.54
N ILE A 65 21.67 3.23 4.44
CA ILE A 65 20.78 2.92 3.30
C ILE A 65 19.80 1.77 3.59
N GLY A 66 20.13 0.86 4.51
CA GLY A 66 19.39 -0.40 4.68
C GLY A 66 18.54 -0.53 5.94
N GLY A 67 18.42 0.51 6.79
CA GLY A 67 17.79 0.35 8.09
C GLY A 67 16.96 1.55 8.56
N VAL A 68 15.85 1.24 9.23
CA VAL A 68 15.08 2.18 10.05
C VAL A 68 14.96 1.58 11.45
N ASP A 69 15.20 2.40 12.47
CA ASP A 69 15.01 2.02 13.87
C ASP A 69 13.56 2.32 14.27
N VAL A 70 12.86 1.33 14.86
CA VAL A 70 11.43 1.37 15.15
C VAL A 70 11.18 1.05 16.61
N SER A 71 10.29 1.82 17.25
CA SER A 71 9.81 1.54 18.61
C SER A 71 8.30 1.32 18.61
N ASN A 72 7.82 0.33 19.36
CA ASN A 72 6.40 0.11 19.58
C ASN A 72 6.04 0.40 21.05
N LYS A 73 5.20 1.42 21.26
CA LYS A 73 4.68 1.83 22.58
C LYS A 73 3.18 1.56 22.71
N SER A 74 2.60 0.71 21.86
CA SER A 74 1.16 0.44 21.87
C SER A 74 0.69 -0.41 23.05
N GLY A 75 1.61 -1.14 23.69
CA GLY A 75 1.31 -2.13 24.73
C GLY A 75 0.96 -3.52 24.20
N GLY A 76 0.84 -3.69 22.88
CA GLY A 76 0.59 -4.98 22.22
C GLY A 76 1.50 -5.19 21.01
N ASN A 77 1.41 -6.36 20.38
CA ASN A 77 2.16 -6.63 19.14
C ASN A 77 1.59 -5.81 17.98
N VAL A 78 2.45 -5.19 17.19
CA VAL A 78 2.05 -4.41 16.01
C VAL A 78 2.61 -5.04 14.75
N PHE A 79 1.74 -5.40 13.81
CA PHE A 79 2.18 -5.86 12.49
C PHE A 79 2.45 -4.66 11.57
N LEU A 80 3.72 -4.53 11.18
CA LEU A 80 4.20 -3.62 10.15
C LEU A 80 4.31 -4.39 8.83
N ARG A 81 3.48 -4.06 7.86
CA ARG A 81 3.47 -4.73 6.56
C ARG A 81 4.70 -4.35 5.72
N LYS A 82 5.17 -5.30 4.91
CA LYS A 82 6.04 -4.99 3.76
C LYS A 82 5.39 -3.88 2.92
N GLY A 83 6.19 -2.97 2.38
CA GLY A 83 5.68 -1.94 1.49
C GLY A 83 4.98 -0.77 2.17
N THR A 84 4.91 -0.69 3.51
CA THR A 84 4.50 0.54 4.17
C THR A 84 5.44 1.67 3.76
N MET A 85 4.92 2.79 3.25
CA MET A 85 5.78 3.92 2.91
C MET A 85 6.07 4.71 4.17
N LEU A 86 7.34 5.00 4.42
CA LEU A 86 7.81 5.81 5.53
C LEU A 86 8.31 7.13 4.93
N LYS A 87 7.48 8.17 4.98
CA LYS A 87 7.84 9.51 4.52
C LYS A 87 8.88 10.12 5.45
N GLY A 88 10.08 10.36 4.95
CA GLY A 88 11.17 10.93 5.75
C GLY A 88 10.93 12.42 6.03
N MET A 89 11.12 12.83 7.29
CA MET A 89 11.04 14.22 7.72
C MET A 89 12.45 14.79 7.79
N GLY A 90 12.94 15.33 6.67
CA GLY A 90 14.34 15.78 6.54
C GLY A 90 15.33 14.64 6.31
N THR A 91 14.85 13.50 5.82
CA THR A 91 15.65 12.34 5.38
C THR A 91 14.98 11.63 4.22
N GLN A 92 15.70 10.71 3.60
CA GLN A 92 15.24 9.90 2.48
C GLN A 92 14.10 8.96 2.89
N SER A 93 12.94 9.04 2.22
CA SER A 93 11.80 8.16 2.45
C SER A 93 12.15 6.68 2.21
N ARG A 94 11.58 5.79 3.02
CA ARG A 94 11.91 4.34 3.04
C ARG A 94 10.67 3.45 2.95
N SER A 95 10.88 2.17 2.68
CA SER A 95 9.83 1.16 2.82
C SER A 95 10.38 -0.18 3.33
N PRO A 96 9.72 -0.84 4.31
CA PRO A 96 10.12 -2.17 4.78
C PRO A 96 10.09 -3.21 3.67
N ILE A 97 11.14 -4.04 3.59
CA ILE A 97 11.25 -5.09 2.57
C ILE A 97 10.57 -6.41 2.98
N ALA A 98 10.17 -6.54 4.24
CA ALA A 98 9.47 -7.69 4.79
C ALA A 98 8.39 -7.24 5.78
N GLY A 99 7.40 -8.10 6.03
CA GLY A 99 6.46 -7.94 7.14
C GLY A 99 7.16 -8.23 8.46
N VAL A 100 6.91 -7.40 9.47
CA VAL A 100 7.55 -7.50 10.79
C VAL A 100 6.49 -7.37 11.88
N VAL A 101 6.53 -8.26 12.87
CA VAL A 101 5.78 -8.10 14.11
C VAL A 101 6.67 -7.37 15.10
N LEU A 102 6.24 -6.18 15.51
CA LEU A 102 6.93 -5.34 16.48
C LEU A 102 6.39 -5.66 17.86
N GLU A 103 7.21 -6.27 18.72
CA GLU A 103 6.87 -6.48 20.12
C GLU A 103 6.88 -5.15 20.90
N PRO A 104 6.08 -5.00 21.97
CA PRO A 104 6.02 -3.78 22.79
C PRO A 104 7.21 -3.70 23.75
N ILE A 105 8.42 -3.58 23.20
CA ILE A 105 9.68 -3.47 23.95
C ILE A 105 10.18 -2.02 23.99
N GLU A 106 10.88 -1.64 25.07
CA GLU A 106 11.39 -0.27 25.24
C GLU A 106 12.46 0.12 24.20
N LYS A 107 13.21 -0.87 23.71
CA LYS A 107 14.32 -0.66 22.79
C LYS A 107 13.83 -0.50 21.34
N MET A 108 14.44 0.43 20.61
CA MET A 108 14.27 0.48 19.16
C MET A 108 14.91 -0.74 18.48
N ILE A 109 14.16 -1.38 17.59
CA ILE A 109 14.64 -2.47 16.75
C ILE A 109 14.86 -1.98 15.34
N ARG A 110 15.92 -2.47 14.71
CA ARG A 110 16.23 -2.14 13.32
C ARG A 110 15.47 -3.06 12.39
N ILE A 111 14.70 -2.48 11.48
CA ILE A 111 14.05 -3.22 10.39
C ILE A 111 14.77 -2.94 9.07
N PRO A 112 14.87 -3.95 8.19
CA PRO A 112 15.46 -3.75 6.87
C PRO A 112 14.49 -2.98 5.96
N VAL A 113 15.02 -2.03 5.20
CA VAL A 113 14.26 -1.18 4.30
C VAL A 113 14.97 -0.96 2.97
N ASN A 114 14.20 -0.57 1.95
CA ASN A 114 14.73 0.07 0.75
C ASN A 114 14.42 1.57 0.76
N CYS A 115 15.26 2.36 0.11
CA CYS A 115 15.01 3.76 -0.17
C CYS A 115 13.99 3.92 -1.30
N ILE A 116 12.97 4.74 -1.10
CA ILE A 116 11.91 5.03 -2.08
C ILE A 116 11.92 6.50 -2.54
N HIS A 117 13.05 7.17 -2.38
CA HIS A 117 13.31 8.54 -2.83
C HIS A 117 14.78 8.70 -3.22
N ALA A 118 15.16 8.47 -4.48
CA ALA A 118 16.58 8.29 -4.81
C ALA A 118 17.45 9.55 -4.59
N SER A 119 16.91 10.74 -4.86
CA SER A 119 17.65 12.01 -4.85
C SER A 119 17.83 12.68 -3.48
N HIS A 120 17.10 12.25 -2.45
CA HIS A 120 17.17 12.88 -1.13
C HIS A 120 18.28 12.29 -0.25
N GLY A 121 18.96 13.17 0.50
CA GLY A 121 20.02 12.79 1.43
C GLY A 121 19.52 12.00 2.64
N ILE A 122 20.41 11.24 3.26
CA ILE A 122 20.13 10.49 4.49
C ILE A 122 20.57 11.34 5.69
N SER A 123 19.69 11.46 6.68
CA SER A 123 19.97 12.17 7.94
C SER A 123 19.66 11.27 9.13
N GLY A 124 20.71 10.83 9.85
CA GLY A 124 20.56 9.94 11.00
C GLY A 124 19.74 10.58 12.13
N GLY A 125 18.84 9.80 12.72
CA GLY A 125 17.94 10.24 13.79
C GLY A 125 16.70 11.01 13.33
N ALA A 126 16.60 11.36 12.04
CA ALA A 126 15.41 11.98 11.47
C ALA A 126 14.19 11.05 11.59
N SER A 127 13.00 11.65 11.75
CA SER A 127 11.77 10.89 11.92
C SER A 127 11.13 10.50 10.59
N PHE A 128 10.23 9.53 10.63
CA PHE A 128 9.34 9.22 9.52
C PHE A 128 7.88 9.32 9.93
N ILE A 129 7.02 9.58 8.94
CA ILE A 129 5.58 9.43 9.02
C ILE A 129 5.20 8.21 8.18
N ALA A 130 4.52 7.23 8.79
CA ALA A 130 3.99 6.10 8.04
C ALA A 130 2.82 6.55 7.15
N MET A 131 2.83 6.10 5.89
CA MET A 131 1.91 6.50 4.82
C MET A 131 1.55 5.26 4.01
N GLY A 132 0.25 5.00 3.85
CA GLY A 132 -0.30 4.01 2.90
C GLY A 132 0.53 2.75 2.67
N ILE A 133 0.50 2.24 1.44
CA ILE A 133 1.34 1.15 0.96
C ILE A 133 1.83 1.49 -0.45
N THR A 134 3.04 1.05 -0.79
CA THR A 134 3.60 1.20 -2.14
C THR A 134 2.68 0.58 -3.19
N PRO A 135 2.60 1.15 -4.41
CA PRO A 135 1.95 0.51 -5.55
C PRO A 135 2.44 -0.92 -5.79
N HIS A 136 1.58 -1.77 -6.35
CA HIS A 136 1.86 -3.20 -6.51
C HIS A 136 3.16 -3.48 -7.27
N SER A 137 3.42 -2.79 -8.39
CA SER A 137 4.67 -2.93 -9.14
C SER A 137 5.92 -2.61 -8.31
N VAL A 138 5.86 -1.60 -7.45
CA VAL A 138 6.96 -1.27 -6.54
C VAL A 138 7.06 -2.31 -5.42
N TYR A 139 5.93 -2.71 -4.84
CA TYR A 139 5.86 -3.70 -3.77
C TYR A 139 6.57 -5.02 -4.11
N GLN A 140 6.38 -5.52 -5.34
CA GLN A 140 7.02 -6.73 -5.84
C GLN A 140 8.55 -6.61 -5.93
N SER A 141 9.05 -5.41 -6.24
CA SER A 141 10.48 -5.12 -6.40
C SER A 141 11.23 -4.77 -5.11
N LEU A 142 10.53 -4.71 -3.97
CA LEU A 142 11.15 -4.46 -2.67
C LEU A 142 12.00 -5.68 -2.26
N GLY A 143 13.27 -5.41 -1.96
CA GLY A 143 14.31 -6.39 -1.67
C GLY A 143 15.67 -5.93 -2.20
N THR A 144 15.71 -5.48 -3.46
CA THR A 144 16.92 -4.95 -4.11
C THR A 144 16.79 -3.46 -4.37
N GLN A 145 17.76 -2.65 -3.94
CA GLN A 145 17.67 -1.18 -4.04
C GLN A 145 17.57 -0.67 -5.49
N SER A 146 18.35 -1.25 -6.42
CA SER A 146 18.35 -0.86 -7.84
C SER A 146 17.02 -1.19 -8.53
N GLU A 147 16.47 -2.38 -8.27
CA GLU A 147 15.17 -2.80 -8.81
C GLU A 147 14.04 -1.94 -8.27
N THR A 148 14.08 -1.60 -6.97
CA THR A 148 13.11 -0.70 -6.36
C THR A 148 13.12 0.67 -7.05
N TRP A 149 14.30 1.27 -7.28
CA TRP A 149 14.38 2.55 -7.98
C TRP A 149 13.93 2.47 -9.44
N ALA A 150 14.33 1.43 -10.18
CA ALA A 150 13.90 1.24 -11.56
C ALA A 150 12.37 1.12 -11.67
N ASN A 151 11.73 0.41 -10.73
CA ASN A 151 10.28 0.28 -10.68
C ASN A 151 9.58 1.57 -10.27
N ILE A 152 10.14 2.34 -9.32
CA ILE A 152 9.62 3.67 -8.99
C ILE A 152 9.68 4.58 -10.21
N SER A 153 10.81 4.66 -10.92
CA SER A 153 10.92 5.48 -12.14
C SER A 153 9.90 5.06 -13.21
N SER A 154 9.72 3.76 -13.41
CA SER A 154 8.75 3.21 -14.35
C SER A 154 7.30 3.54 -13.94
N TYR A 155 6.99 3.41 -12.65
CA TYR A 155 5.70 3.78 -12.08
C TYR A 155 5.42 5.28 -12.24
N SER A 156 6.35 6.15 -11.86
CA SER A 156 6.23 7.61 -12.02
C SER A 156 5.97 8.00 -13.47
N ALA A 157 6.67 7.37 -14.43
CA ALA A 157 6.45 7.61 -15.85
C ALA A 157 5.03 7.23 -16.31
N ARG A 158 4.52 6.05 -15.89
CA ARG A 158 3.15 5.62 -16.19
C ARG A 158 2.11 6.53 -15.54
N ALA A 159 2.28 6.87 -14.27
CA ALA A 159 1.40 7.77 -13.54
C ALA A 159 1.29 9.14 -14.24
N ARG A 160 2.43 9.68 -14.71
CA ARG A 160 2.47 10.92 -15.48
C ARG A 160 1.76 10.81 -16.83
N ALA A 161 1.98 9.71 -17.56
CA ALA A 161 1.31 9.48 -18.84
C ALA A 161 -0.22 9.41 -18.66
N GLY A 162 -0.69 8.70 -17.63
CA GLY A 162 -2.10 8.62 -17.26
C GLY A 162 -2.70 9.98 -16.91
N ALA A 163 -2.04 10.76 -16.05
CA ALA A 163 -2.48 12.11 -15.70
C ALA A 163 -2.54 13.05 -16.91
N SER A 164 -1.54 12.98 -17.79
CA SER A 164 -1.50 13.77 -19.03
C SER A 164 -2.63 13.40 -19.99
N ALA A 165 -2.94 12.11 -20.12
CA ALA A 165 -4.05 11.63 -20.96
C ALA A 165 -5.41 12.08 -20.39
N ALA A 166 -5.59 12.01 -19.07
CA ALA A 166 -6.81 12.49 -18.41
C ALA A 166 -7.02 13.99 -18.63
N MET A 167 -5.97 14.82 -18.49
CA MET A 167 -6.05 16.26 -18.78
C MET A 167 -6.41 16.57 -20.23
N ARG A 168 -5.90 15.79 -21.20
CA ARG A 168 -6.24 15.95 -22.62
C ARG A 168 -7.68 15.53 -22.92
N ALA A 169 -8.17 14.46 -22.30
CA ALA A 169 -9.53 13.96 -22.48
C ALA A 169 -10.58 14.85 -21.78
N GLY A 170 -10.22 15.49 -20.66
CA GLY A 170 -11.08 16.41 -19.89
C GLY A 170 -11.14 17.85 -20.42
N GLY A 171 -10.60 18.11 -21.60
CA GLY A 171 -10.52 19.46 -22.19
C GLY A 171 -11.89 20.03 -22.57
N ARG A 172 -12.65 20.58 -21.60
CA ARG A 172 -13.49 21.80 -21.75
C ARG A 172 -14.20 22.38 -20.52
N SER A 173 -14.09 21.81 -19.29
CA SER A 173 -14.91 22.32 -18.16
C SER A 173 -14.17 22.80 -16.90
N ALA A 174 -12.85 22.83 -16.84
CA ALA A 174 -12.12 23.19 -15.61
C ALA A 174 -11.41 24.56 -15.64
N SER A 175 -11.76 25.48 -16.55
CA SER A 175 -11.15 26.82 -16.60
C SER A 175 -11.83 27.89 -15.73
N ALA A 176 -12.70 27.53 -14.77
CA ALA A 176 -13.41 28.50 -13.94
C ALA A 176 -13.14 28.45 -12.42
N GLY A 177 -12.30 27.53 -11.93
CA GLY A 177 -12.13 27.34 -10.47
C GLY A 177 -10.77 27.71 -9.86
N VAL A 178 -9.67 27.70 -10.61
CA VAL A 178 -8.31 27.67 -10.01
C VAL A 178 -7.62 29.05 -9.97
N ALA A 179 -8.31 30.14 -10.30
CA ALA A 179 -7.72 31.48 -10.29
C ALA A 179 -7.74 32.21 -8.93
N ARG A 180 -8.11 31.54 -7.82
CA ARG A 180 -8.19 32.18 -6.49
C ARG A 180 -7.65 31.32 -5.34
N ALA A 181 -6.40 30.87 -5.48
CA ALA A 181 -5.51 30.64 -4.34
C ALA A 181 -4.07 30.85 -4.82
N GLY A 182 -3.30 31.69 -4.12
CA GLY A 182 -1.97 32.19 -4.52
C GLY A 182 -1.07 31.11 -5.12
N GLY A 183 -0.75 31.30 -6.41
CA GLY A 183 -0.09 30.32 -7.24
C GLY A 183 1.38 30.11 -6.92
N SER A 184 1.73 28.88 -6.55
CA SER A 184 2.94 28.22 -7.07
C SER A 184 2.49 27.31 -8.20
N GLY A 185 3.06 27.50 -9.39
CA GLY A 185 2.67 26.77 -10.60
C GLY A 185 2.90 25.26 -10.43
N PHE A 186 1.82 24.51 -10.27
CA PHE A 186 1.84 23.05 -10.20
C PHE A 186 1.96 22.48 -11.62
N GLY A 187 3.19 22.30 -12.09
CA GLY A 187 3.48 21.68 -13.36
C GLY A 187 3.43 20.15 -13.28
N LEU A 188 3.19 19.49 -14.42
CA LEU A 188 3.46 18.07 -14.68
C LEU A 188 4.89 17.61 -14.30
N SER A 189 5.75 18.55 -13.91
CA SER A 189 7.09 18.33 -13.34
C SER A 189 7.07 17.66 -11.96
N SER A 190 6.05 17.84 -11.12
CA SER A 190 6.02 17.18 -9.78
C SER A 190 5.83 15.66 -9.88
N LEU A 191 5.26 15.16 -10.99
CA LEU A 191 5.12 13.73 -11.29
C LEU A 191 6.41 13.13 -11.89
N SER A 192 7.43 13.96 -12.15
CA SER A 192 8.78 13.54 -12.51
C SER A 192 9.66 13.25 -11.28
N SER A 193 9.02 13.03 -10.12
CA SER A 193 9.73 12.76 -8.89
C SER A 193 10.20 11.31 -8.83
N ASP A 194 11.43 11.12 -8.36
CA ASP A 194 11.96 9.82 -7.93
C ASP A 194 11.59 9.50 -6.47
N ALA A 195 10.85 10.40 -5.81
CA ALA A 195 10.21 10.19 -4.53
C ALA A 195 8.82 9.58 -4.73
N LEU A 196 8.71 8.28 -4.43
CA LEU A 196 7.46 7.55 -4.55
C LEU A 196 6.31 8.19 -3.75
N VAL A 197 6.63 8.71 -2.55
CA VAL A 197 5.64 9.37 -1.69
C VAL A 197 5.02 10.59 -2.38
N ASP A 198 5.84 11.40 -3.05
CA ASP A 198 5.37 12.61 -3.73
C ASP A 198 4.55 12.27 -4.97
N VAL A 199 4.93 11.20 -5.67
CA VAL A 199 4.16 10.65 -6.79
C VAL A 199 2.80 10.18 -6.30
N GLU A 200 2.74 9.43 -5.20
CA GLU A 200 1.48 8.94 -4.61
C GLU A 200 0.57 10.06 -4.10
N GLU A 201 1.14 11.10 -3.47
CA GLU A 201 0.38 12.28 -3.06
C GLU A 201 -0.18 13.03 -4.27
N SER A 202 0.61 13.15 -5.34
CA SER A 202 0.17 13.79 -6.59
C SER A 202 -0.91 12.96 -7.30
N VAL A 203 -0.70 11.66 -7.43
CA VAL A 203 -1.64 10.71 -8.05
C VAL A 203 -2.95 10.65 -7.27
N GLY A 204 -2.90 10.65 -5.94
CA GLY A 204 -4.09 10.71 -5.09
C GLY A 204 -4.94 11.96 -5.34
N ARG A 205 -4.31 13.12 -5.55
CA ARG A 205 -5.03 14.37 -5.89
C ARG A 205 -5.63 14.37 -7.29
N PHE A 206 -5.01 13.66 -8.24
CA PHE A 206 -5.55 13.54 -9.60
C PHE A 206 -6.61 12.44 -9.74
N ARG A 207 -6.75 11.60 -8.73
CA ARG A 207 -7.64 10.44 -8.73
C ARG A 207 -8.60 10.47 -7.54
N GLU A 208 -9.29 11.60 -7.31
CA GLU A 208 -10.53 11.60 -6.52
C GLU A 208 -11.49 10.52 -7.07
N ASP A 209 -11.50 10.33 -8.40
CA ASP A 209 -12.14 9.21 -9.09
C ASP A 209 -11.74 7.83 -8.56
N VAL A 210 -10.49 7.63 -8.11
CA VAL A 210 -10.06 6.34 -7.55
C VAL A 210 -10.64 6.13 -6.16
N ASP A 211 -10.70 7.12 -5.28
CA ASP A 211 -11.34 6.91 -3.99
C ASP A 211 -12.86 6.63 -4.15
N ASP A 212 -13.52 7.28 -5.11
CA ASP A 212 -14.91 7.00 -5.48
C ASP A 212 -15.08 5.61 -6.12
N ILE A 213 -14.14 5.18 -6.97
CA ILE A 213 -14.11 3.84 -7.57
C ILE A 213 -13.80 2.77 -6.52
N LEU A 214 -12.87 3.04 -5.60
CA LEU A 214 -12.49 2.16 -4.51
C LEU A 214 -13.64 2.01 -3.51
N SER A 215 -14.48 3.05 -3.34
CA SER A 215 -15.70 2.96 -2.53
C SER A 215 -16.74 1.99 -3.09
N GLN A 216 -16.69 1.71 -4.40
CA GLN A 216 -17.55 0.72 -5.04
C GLN A 216 -17.01 -0.70 -4.93
N ILE A 217 -15.73 -0.86 -4.57
CA ILE A 217 -15.14 -2.17 -4.32
C ILE A 217 -15.69 -2.69 -3.01
N PRO A 218 -16.17 -3.94 -2.96
CA PRO A 218 -16.57 -4.54 -1.70
C PRO A 218 -15.33 -4.75 -0.82
N GLY A 219 -15.04 -3.75 0.01
CA GLY A 219 -14.00 -3.77 1.02
C GLY A 219 -14.54 -4.04 2.43
N ASP A 220 -15.87 -4.11 2.55
CA ASP A 220 -16.62 -4.18 3.80
C ASP A 220 -17.71 -5.26 3.78
N HIS A 221 -17.59 -6.26 2.89
CA HIS A 221 -18.48 -7.41 2.98
C HIS A 221 -18.41 -8.02 4.37
N ILE A 222 -19.56 -8.46 4.89
CA ILE A 222 -19.65 -9.18 6.14
C ILE A 222 -18.70 -10.37 6.06
N ASN A 223 -17.86 -10.55 7.09
CA ASN A 223 -16.90 -11.64 7.19
C ASN A 223 -15.79 -11.65 6.13
N GLN A 224 -15.58 -10.57 5.39
CA GLN A 224 -14.48 -10.50 4.43
C GLN A 224 -13.14 -10.50 5.14
N LEU A 225 -12.26 -11.39 4.70
CA LEU A 225 -10.91 -11.58 5.20
C LEU A 225 -9.84 -11.12 4.20
N GLY A 226 -10.21 -10.92 2.95
CA GLY A 226 -9.25 -10.66 1.90
C GLY A 226 -9.84 -10.42 0.52
N ILE A 227 -8.94 -10.33 -0.45
CA ILE A 227 -9.24 -10.32 -1.88
C ILE A 227 -8.20 -11.12 -2.65
N ALA A 228 -8.63 -11.72 -3.75
CA ALA A 228 -7.77 -12.10 -4.86
C ALA A 228 -7.94 -11.08 -5.99
N VAL A 229 -6.83 -10.58 -6.53
CA VAL A 229 -6.79 -9.60 -7.62
C VAL A 229 -6.33 -10.29 -8.89
N PHE A 230 -7.05 -10.06 -9.98
CA PHE A 230 -6.80 -10.66 -11.28
C PHE A 230 -6.60 -9.60 -12.35
N ASP A 231 -5.72 -9.88 -13.29
CA ASP A 231 -5.60 -9.17 -14.58
C ASP A 231 -6.00 -10.11 -15.73
N LEU A 232 -5.76 -9.69 -16.98
CA LEU A 232 -6.04 -10.52 -18.16
C LEU A 232 -5.12 -11.75 -18.29
N LYS A 233 -4.02 -11.81 -17.53
CA LYS A 233 -3.03 -12.89 -17.55
C LYS A 233 -3.23 -13.90 -16.42
N GLY A 234 -3.96 -13.54 -15.37
CA GLY A 234 -4.35 -14.45 -14.30
C GLY A 234 -4.35 -13.78 -12.92
N VAL A 235 -3.98 -14.56 -11.90
CA VAL A 235 -3.87 -14.07 -10.51
C VAL A 235 -2.65 -13.16 -10.40
N LEU A 236 -2.88 -11.92 -10.02
CA LEU A 236 -1.82 -10.95 -9.76
C LEU A 236 -1.38 -10.97 -8.29
N GLY A 237 -2.34 -11.10 -7.38
CA GLY A 237 -2.07 -11.09 -5.95
C GLY A 237 -3.23 -11.62 -5.13
N ILE A 238 -2.90 -12.21 -3.97
CA ILE A 238 -3.86 -12.66 -2.97
C ILE A 238 -3.46 -12.01 -1.65
N GLU A 239 -4.37 -11.26 -1.05
CA GLU A 239 -4.19 -10.63 0.26
C GLU A 239 -5.26 -11.17 1.19
N VAL A 240 -4.85 -11.84 2.27
CA VAL A 240 -5.75 -12.49 3.22
C VAL A 240 -5.26 -12.23 4.64
N PHE A 241 -6.20 -11.95 5.53
CA PHE A 241 -5.99 -11.84 6.96
C PHE A 241 -6.77 -12.94 7.70
N GLU A 242 -6.40 -13.19 8.94
CA GLU A 242 -7.10 -14.15 9.81
C GLU A 242 -8.42 -13.62 10.39
N HIS A 243 -8.66 -12.31 10.34
CA HIS A 243 -9.79 -11.67 11.01
C HIS A 243 -10.39 -10.51 10.17
N PRO A 244 -11.73 -10.33 10.15
CA PRO A 244 -12.37 -9.28 9.37
C PRO A 244 -11.92 -7.86 9.77
N ASP A 245 -11.71 -7.60 11.06
CA ASP A 245 -11.20 -6.30 11.52
C ASP A 245 -9.82 -5.96 10.94
N SER A 246 -8.92 -6.95 10.80
CA SER A 246 -7.61 -6.75 10.16
C SER A 246 -7.78 -6.38 8.69
N TRP A 247 -8.68 -7.07 7.98
CA TRP A 247 -9.03 -6.70 6.61
C TRP A 247 -9.60 -5.29 6.55
N HIS A 248 -10.59 -4.96 7.39
CA HIS A 248 -11.27 -3.67 7.37
C HIS A 248 -10.33 -2.49 7.67
N ALA A 249 -9.40 -2.66 8.61
CA ALA A 249 -8.42 -1.64 8.97
C ALA A 249 -7.45 -1.30 7.82
N PHE A 250 -7.33 -2.16 6.81
CA PHE A 250 -6.26 -2.05 5.80
C PHE A 250 -6.74 -2.15 4.34
N SER A 251 -7.95 -2.63 4.09
CA SER A 251 -8.49 -2.96 2.77
C SER A 251 -8.34 -1.79 1.79
N LYS A 252 -8.68 -0.57 2.21
CA LYS A 252 -8.53 0.65 1.38
C LYS A 252 -7.09 0.84 0.88
N SER A 253 -6.10 0.64 1.75
CA SER A 253 -4.68 0.79 1.41
C SER A 253 -4.21 -0.31 0.45
N ILE A 254 -4.63 -1.57 0.70
CA ILE A 254 -4.36 -2.69 -0.21
C ILE A 254 -4.96 -2.44 -1.58
N ILE A 255 -6.26 -2.14 -1.65
CA ILE A 255 -6.95 -2.01 -2.93
C ILE A 255 -6.36 -0.83 -3.73
N ARG A 256 -6.02 0.28 -3.06
CA ARG A 256 -5.30 1.40 -3.67
C ARG A 256 -3.96 0.98 -4.28
N SER A 257 -3.20 0.09 -3.63
CA SER A 257 -1.94 -0.42 -4.18
C SER A 257 -2.12 -1.19 -5.50
N TYR A 258 -3.28 -1.79 -5.72
CA TYR A 258 -3.66 -2.47 -6.96
C TYR A 258 -4.34 -1.55 -8.00
N SER A 259 -4.49 -0.26 -7.71
CA SER A 259 -5.22 0.67 -8.59
C SER A 259 -4.66 0.74 -10.02
N GLU A 260 -3.34 0.58 -10.21
CA GLU A 260 -2.73 0.59 -11.55
C GLU A 260 -3.23 -0.56 -12.44
N VAL A 261 -3.60 -1.69 -11.83
CA VAL A 261 -4.11 -2.89 -12.53
C VAL A 261 -5.62 -2.80 -12.72
N LEU A 262 -6.34 -2.41 -11.67
CA LEU A 262 -7.80 -2.32 -11.70
C LEU A 262 -8.29 -1.24 -12.70
N THR A 263 -7.50 -0.19 -12.90
CA THR A 263 -7.84 0.93 -13.81
C THR A 263 -7.20 0.82 -15.19
N GLU A 264 -6.37 -0.21 -15.44
CA GLU A 264 -5.81 -0.46 -16.77
C GLU A 264 -6.95 -0.69 -17.76
N LYS A 265 -6.97 0.05 -18.87
CA LYS A 265 -8.01 -0.09 -19.89
C LYS A 265 -7.72 -1.31 -20.76
N ILE A 266 -8.77 -2.01 -21.15
CA ILE A 266 -8.67 -3.02 -22.21
C ILE A 266 -8.29 -2.28 -23.49
N ALA A 267 -7.15 -2.63 -24.09
CA ALA A 267 -6.79 -2.15 -25.42
C ALA A 267 -7.69 -2.87 -26.44
N ASP A 268 -8.42 -2.09 -27.25
CA ASP A 268 -9.20 -2.59 -28.38
C ASP A 268 -8.30 -3.19 -29.47
#